data_AF-A0A397FV15-F1
#
_entry.id   AF-A0A397FV15-F1
#
_cell.length_a   1.000
_cell.length_b   1.000
_cell.length_c   1.000
_cell.angle_alpha   90.00
_cell.angle_beta   90.00
_cell.angle_gamma   90.00
#
_symmetry.space_group_name_H-M   'P 1'
#
loop_
_entity.id
_entity.type
_entity.pdbx_description
1 polymer ?
#
loop_
_entity_poly.entity_id
_entity_poly.type
_entity_poly.pdbx_seq_one_letter_code
_entity_poly.pdbx_strand_id
1 'polypeptide(L)'
;MLPNLTLLKQIRQRIQTIPNQHGEFKRKEHHGLFLLCYKAGLRVSEAVNFNLNQRTKKGLYHIKTKGKKKRYVYVPKRVISELKKCEWKPQQTNRFNFYHFLKSIKKGLEIPANTELTPHTLRRSFATHHAENGLPLPLLQKLLGHKSIRTTALYWMNIYAEDDNDGTGSILAGKQWLEKSKPSQPEPEEPIKVNLDQPPILFTPSLPTFRPAPAEHLSKINQLENQLSQIQSKNNSLKSELAQEKEKNTDLQQDLSNLSQQKAQETTEKKQLHQELTTAKETISQLEQNLITTQNNLAHEKQINQSLQETNTNLTQKNQINEQNLTNLQNAYQIALKVKELIQKQLNHLFTEIKKAAQQLQQWQKINYYQQLEQQTKMEAKIIHPPPWKKP
;
A
#
# COMPACT_ATOMS: atom_id res chain seq x y z
N MET A 1 15.66 -7.20 -6.40
CA MET A 1 15.16 -7.20 -4.99
C MET A 1 13.90 -8.06 -4.82
N LEU A 2 13.61 -8.55 -3.60
CA LEU A 2 12.33 -9.22 -3.27
C LEU A 2 11.20 -8.20 -3.03
N PRO A 3 9.93 -8.53 -3.31
CA PRO A 3 8.80 -7.65 -3.02
C PRO A 3 8.53 -7.58 -1.51
N ASN A 4 8.46 -6.35 -0.99
CA ASN A 4 8.11 -6.04 0.41
C ASN A 4 6.66 -6.48 0.74
N LEU A 5 6.36 -6.72 2.02
CA LEU A 5 5.03 -7.07 2.53
C LEU A 5 3.94 -6.07 2.12
N THR A 6 4.25 -4.76 2.11
CA THR A 6 3.31 -3.73 1.64
C THR A 6 2.98 -3.91 0.16
N LEU A 7 3.99 -4.14 -0.68
CA LEU A 7 3.80 -4.41 -2.09
C LEU A 7 3.02 -5.71 -2.34
N LEU A 8 3.25 -6.75 -1.52
CA LEU A 8 2.48 -8.00 -1.58
C LEU A 8 1.01 -7.84 -1.12
N LYS A 9 0.71 -6.87 -0.25
CA LYS A 9 -0.68 -6.47 0.08
C LYS A 9 -1.34 -5.73 -1.11
N GLN A 10 -0.65 -4.76 -1.70
CA GLN A 10 -1.12 -4.02 -2.89
C GLN A 10 -1.38 -4.96 -4.07
N ILE A 11 -0.45 -5.87 -4.37
CA ILE A 11 -0.62 -6.92 -5.38
C ILE A 11 -1.87 -7.77 -5.08
N ARG A 12 -2.08 -8.18 -3.82
CA ARG A 12 -3.27 -8.95 -3.42
C ARG A 12 -4.56 -8.17 -3.72
N GLN A 13 -4.62 -6.88 -3.36
CA GLN A 13 -5.76 -6.00 -3.62
C GLN A 13 -6.01 -5.83 -5.11
N ARG A 14 -4.97 -5.54 -5.91
CA ARG A 14 -5.06 -5.41 -7.37
C ARG A 14 -5.60 -6.68 -8.04
N ILE A 15 -5.13 -7.85 -7.60
CA ILE A 15 -5.66 -9.14 -8.06
C ILE A 15 -7.15 -9.31 -7.72
N GLN A 16 -7.66 -8.69 -6.66
CA GLN A 16 -9.10 -8.76 -6.31
C GLN A 16 -9.96 -7.77 -7.10
N THR A 17 -9.42 -6.60 -7.51
CA THR A 17 -10.18 -5.53 -8.17
C THR A 17 -10.23 -5.60 -9.69
N ILE A 18 -9.31 -6.33 -10.34
CA ILE A 18 -9.30 -6.48 -11.82
C ILE A 18 -10.65 -7.04 -12.32
N PRO A 19 -11.30 -6.44 -13.34
CA PRO A 19 -12.46 -7.06 -13.99
C PRO A 19 -12.01 -8.28 -14.80
N ASN A 20 -12.82 -9.34 -14.87
CA ASN A 20 -12.55 -10.43 -15.82
C ASN A 20 -12.94 -9.95 -17.22
N GLN A 21 -12.00 -9.78 -18.16
CA GLN A 21 -12.35 -9.54 -19.55
C GLN A 21 -12.69 -10.85 -20.29
N HIS A 22 -13.36 -10.74 -21.44
CA HIS A 22 -13.71 -11.90 -22.27
C HIS A 22 -12.43 -12.55 -22.83
N GLY A 23 -12.18 -13.82 -22.51
CA GLY A 23 -10.94 -14.52 -22.87
C GLY A 23 -9.81 -14.44 -21.84
N GLU A 24 -9.94 -13.64 -20.77
CA GLU A 24 -8.97 -13.65 -19.67
C GLU A 24 -9.18 -14.82 -18.70
N PHE A 25 -8.09 -15.28 -18.07
CA PHE A 25 -8.13 -16.28 -17.01
C PHE A 25 -8.88 -15.77 -15.78
N LYS A 26 -9.67 -16.65 -15.14
CA LYS A 26 -10.56 -16.22 -14.04
C LYS A 26 -9.74 -15.69 -12.87
N ARG A 27 -9.98 -14.43 -12.51
CA ARG A 27 -9.38 -13.73 -11.34
C ARG A 27 -9.35 -14.57 -10.06
N LYS A 28 -10.44 -15.29 -9.78
CA LYS A 28 -10.58 -16.19 -8.62
C LYS A 28 -9.46 -17.25 -8.56
N GLU A 29 -9.06 -17.81 -9.69
CA GLU A 29 -8.05 -18.87 -9.80
C GLU A 29 -6.64 -18.31 -9.54
N HIS A 30 -6.30 -17.20 -10.18
CA HIS A 30 -5.01 -16.53 -9.96
C HIS A 30 -4.87 -15.97 -8.53
N HIS A 31 -5.96 -15.50 -7.91
CA HIS A 31 -5.98 -15.15 -6.50
C HIS A 31 -5.65 -16.35 -5.60
N GLY A 32 -6.26 -17.51 -5.89
CA GLY A 32 -5.97 -18.77 -5.18
C GLY A 32 -4.49 -19.19 -5.29
N LEU A 33 -3.93 -19.16 -6.51
CA LEU A 33 -2.51 -19.45 -6.74
C LEU A 33 -1.57 -18.48 -6.01
N PHE A 34 -1.87 -17.18 -6.04
CA PHE A 34 -1.10 -16.18 -5.31
C PHE A 34 -1.07 -16.49 -3.82
N LEU A 35 -2.23 -16.77 -3.20
CA LEU A 35 -2.31 -17.14 -1.78
C LEU A 35 -1.56 -18.45 -1.47
N LEU A 36 -1.64 -19.47 -2.32
CA LEU A 36 -0.92 -20.73 -2.13
C LEU A 36 0.61 -20.57 -2.21
N CYS A 37 1.11 -19.72 -3.11
CA CYS A 37 2.55 -19.45 -3.23
C CYS A 37 3.06 -18.56 -2.08
N TYR A 38 2.36 -17.46 -1.78
CA TYR A 38 2.80 -16.45 -0.81
C TYR A 38 2.45 -16.77 0.66
N LYS A 39 1.31 -17.41 0.96
CA LYS A 39 0.89 -17.70 2.35
C LYS A 39 1.04 -19.16 2.78
N ALA A 40 1.37 -20.07 1.86
CA ALA A 40 1.68 -21.47 2.17
C ALA A 40 3.02 -21.96 1.57
N GLY A 41 3.78 -21.08 0.93
CA GLY A 41 5.13 -21.38 0.43
C GLY A 41 5.19 -22.46 -0.66
N LEU A 42 4.10 -22.77 -1.36
CA LEU A 42 4.08 -23.83 -2.37
C LEU A 42 4.85 -23.43 -3.63
N ARG A 43 5.44 -24.40 -4.33
CA ARG A 43 5.92 -24.18 -5.72
C ARG A 43 4.70 -24.10 -6.66
N VAL A 44 4.82 -23.43 -7.81
CA VAL A 44 3.70 -23.31 -8.78
C VAL A 44 3.13 -24.66 -9.19
N SER A 45 4.00 -25.62 -9.50
CA SER A 45 3.60 -26.98 -9.88
C SER A 45 2.86 -27.73 -8.76
N GLU A 46 3.10 -27.36 -7.51
CA GLU A 46 2.42 -27.91 -6.33
C GLU A 46 1.09 -27.16 -6.08
N ALA A 47 1.09 -25.83 -6.23
CA ALA A 47 -0.08 -24.98 -6.06
C ALA A 47 -1.15 -25.24 -7.14
N VAL A 48 -0.76 -25.35 -8.42
CA VAL A 48 -1.67 -25.69 -9.53
C VAL A 48 -2.35 -27.05 -9.32
N ASN A 49 -1.63 -28.02 -8.74
CA ASN A 49 -2.16 -29.35 -8.46
C ASN A 49 -2.74 -29.49 -7.03
N PHE A 50 -2.91 -28.38 -6.30
CA PHE A 50 -3.39 -28.41 -4.92
C PHE A 50 -4.88 -28.79 -4.85
N ASN A 51 -5.21 -29.80 -4.05
CA ASN A 51 -6.56 -30.32 -3.93
C ASN A 51 -7.06 -30.21 -2.47
N LEU A 52 -8.15 -29.48 -2.27
CA LEU A 52 -8.77 -29.23 -0.96
C LEU A 52 -9.26 -30.51 -0.27
N ASN A 53 -9.57 -31.57 -1.03
CA ASN A 53 -10.08 -32.84 -0.50
C ASN A 53 -8.95 -33.72 0.07
N GLN A 54 -7.68 -33.47 -0.28
CA GLN A 54 -6.53 -34.26 0.21
C GLN A 54 -6.04 -33.79 1.58
N ARG A 55 -6.97 -33.73 2.55
CA ARG A 55 -6.73 -33.25 3.92
C ARG A 55 -6.67 -34.43 4.90
N THR A 56 -5.59 -34.48 5.68
CA THR A 56 -5.37 -35.49 6.74
C THR A 56 -6.23 -35.15 7.97
N LYS A 57 -6.55 -36.15 8.82
CA LYS A 57 -7.23 -35.93 10.13
C LYS A 57 -6.57 -34.83 10.98
N LYS A 58 -5.23 -34.73 10.95
CA LYS A 58 -4.42 -33.66 11.62
C LYS A 58 -4.46 -32.29 10.93
N GLY A 59 -5.31 -32.08 9.93
CA GLY A 59 -5.48 -30.80 9.22
C GLY A 59 -4.42 -30.45 8.16
N LEU A 60 -3.43 -31.32 7.94
CA LEU A 60 -2.37 -31.15 6.94
C LEU A 60 -2.82 -31.58 5.54
N TYR A 61 -2.33 -30.90 4.50
CA TYR A 61 -2.64 -31.23 3.10
C TYR A 61 -1.52 -32.06 2.47
N HIS A 62 -1.91 -33.08 1.72
CA HIS A 62 -0.99 -33.95 0.99
C HIS A 62 -0.67 -33.35 -0.40
N ILE A 63 0.63 -33.27 -0.72
CA ILE A 63 1.13 -32.70 -1.98
C ILE A 63 2.09 -33.69 -2.66
N LYS A 64 1.87 -33.92 -3.96
CA LYS A 64 2.76 -34.69 -4.84
C LYS A 64 3.92 -33.79 -5.29
N THR A 65 5.16 -34.21 -5.07
CA THR A 65 6.37 -33.46 -5.49
C THR A 65 7.10 -34.16 -6.64
N LYS A 66 8.14 -33.51 -7.20
CA LYS A 66 8.96 -34.08 -8.30
C LYS A 66 9.53 -35.44 -7.86
N GLY A 67 9.36 -36.47 -8.69
CA GLY A 67 9.79 -37.85 -8.37
C GLY A 67 8.80 -38.65 -7.51
N LYS A 68 7.49 -38.38 -7.61
CA LYS A 68 6.39 -39.09 -6.91
C LYS A 68 6.42 -39.04 -5.37
N LYS A 69 7.41 -38.40 -4.75
CA LYS A 69 7.52 -38.24 -3.29
C LYS A 69 6.39 -37.37 -2.73
N LYS A 70 5.79 -37.83 -1.65
CA LYS A 70 4.68 -37.19 -0.95
C LYS A 70 5.23 -36.26 0.13
N ARG A 71 4.69 -35.05 0.29
CA ARG A 71 4.92 -34.22 1.48
C ARG A 71 3.62 -33.69 2.06
N TYR A 72 3.61 -33.45 3.35
CA TYR A 72 2.52 -32.78 4.06
C TYR A 72 2.86 -31.31 4.25
N VAL A 73 1.90 -30.41 3.96
CA VAL A 73 2.05 -28.97 4.18
C VAL A 73 0.89 -28.45 5.01
N TYR A 74 1.19 -27.57 5.95
CA TYR A 74 0.19 -26.78 6.65
C TYR A 74 -0.21 -25.58 5.79
N VAL A 75 -1.52 -25.44 5.54
CA VAL A 75 -2.09 -24.28 4.86
C VAL A 75 -2.99 -23.53 5.86
N PRO A 76 -2.77 -22.24 6.13
CA PRO A 76 -3.53 -21.49 7.13
C PRO A 76 -5.05 -21.54 6.88
N LYS A 77 -5.86 -21.69 7.93
CA LYS A 77 -7.33 -21.76 7.84
C LYS A 77 -7.92 -20.60 7.01
N ARG A 78 -7.40 -19.37 7.19
CA ARG A 78 -7.80 -18.18 6.42
C ARG A 78 -7.65 -18.39 4.90
N VAL A 79 -6.53 -18.96 4.44
CA VAL A 79 -6.29 -19.24 3.01
C VAL A 79 -7.28 -20.28 2.49
N ILE A 80 -7.59 -21.32 3.27
CA ILE A 80 -8.57 -22.34 2.89
C ILE A 80 -9.98 -21.75 2.75
N SER A 81 -10.39 -20.83 3.62
CA SER A 81 -11.68 -20.14 3.50
C SER A 81 -11.76 -19.30 2.21
N GLU A 82 -10.70 -18.59 1.85
CA GLU A 82 -10.65 -17.81 0.59
C GLU A 82 -10.67 -18.74 -0.64
N LEU A 83 -9.91 -19.85 -0.63
CA LEU A 83 -9.93 -20.84 -1.72
C LEU A 83 -11.33 -21.46 -1.93
N LYS A 84 -12.10 -21.67 -0.85
CA LYS A 84 -13.50 -22.09 -0.94
C LYS A 84 -14.38 -21.04 -1.61
N LYS A 85 -14.28 -19.76 -1.20
CA LYS A 85 -15.02 -18.65 -1.86
C LYS A 85 -14.65 -18.48 -3.33
N CYS A 86 -13.41 -18.82 -3.69
CA CYS A 86 -12.93 -18.79 -5.07
C CYS A 86 -13.31 -20.04 -5.90
N GLU A 87 -14.05 -21.00 -5.33
CA GLU A 87 -14.41 -22.28 -5.98
C GLU A 87 -13.17 -23.02 -6.54
N TRP A 88 -12.08 -23.02 -5.77
CA TRP A 88 -10.80 -23.58 -6.20
C TRP A 88 -10.88 -25.07 -6.55
N LYS A 89 -10.38 -25.42 -7.74
CA LYS A 89 -10.21 -26.79 -8.23
C LYS A 89 -8.76 -26.98 -8.73
N PRO A 90 -8.14 -28.15 -8.54
CA PRO A 90 -6.82 -28.41 -9.12
C PRO A 90 -6.86 -28.31 -10.65
N GLN A 91 -5.74 -27.91 -11.25
CA GLN A 91 -5.51 -27.86 -12.71
C GLN A 91 -6.40 -26.86 -13.49
N GLN A 92 -7.05 -25.91 -12.82
CA GLN A 92 -7.80 -24.81 -13.46
C GLN A 92 -6.95 -23.94 -14.41
N THR A 93 -5.67 -23.77 -14.13
CA THR A 93 -4.74 -22.98 -14.95
C THR A 93 -3.33 -23.57 -14.91
N ASN A 94 -2.44 -23.10 -15.76
CA ASN A 94 -1.08 -23.64 -15.89
C ASN A 94 0.00 -22.70 -15.31
N ARG A 95 1.23 -23.20 -15.20
CA ARG A 95 2.39 -22.46 -14.64
C ARG A 95 2.81 -21.23 -15.46
N PHE A 96 2.63 -21.27 -16.78
CA PHE A 96 2.98 -20.17 -17.69
C PHE A 96 1.95 -19.06 -17.59
N ASN A 97 0.65 -19.39 -17.64
CA ASN A 97 -0.45 -18.44 -17.48
C ASN A 97 -0.31 -17.65 -16.17
N PHE A 98 -0.01 -18.32 -15.05
CA PHE A 98 0.21 -17.63 -13.78
C PHE A 98 1.46 -16.73 -13.78
N TYR A 99 2.53 -17.12 -14.49
CA TYR A 99 3.72 -16.27 -14.67
C TYR A 99 3.40 -15.02 -15.53
N HIS A 100 2.70 -15.19 -16.65
CA HIS A 100 2.27 -14.08 -17.50
C HIS A 100 1.28 -13.14 -16.79
N PHE A 101 0.37 -13.70 -15.99
CA PHE A 101 -0.52 -12.93 -15.12
C PHE A 101 0.28 -12.06 -14.14
N LEU A 102 1.24 -12.63 -13.39
CA LEU A 102 2.10 -11.84 -12.49
C LEU A 102 2.93 -10.79 -13.24
N LYS A 103 3.37 -11.06 -14.47
CA LYS A 103 4.05 -10.07 -15.33
C LYS A 103 3.11 -8.93 -15.77
N SER A 104 1.84 -9.22 -16.03
CA SER A 104 0.79 -8.22 -16.29
C SER A 104 0.53 -7.36 -15.05
N ILE A 105 0.34 -7.98 -13.88
CA ILE A 105 0.22 -7.27 -12.59
C ILE A 105 1.44 -6.38 -12.32
N LYS A 106 2.66 -6.85 -12.62
CA LYS A 106 3.88 -6.04 -12.45
C LYS A 106 3.83 -4.76 -13.29
N LYS A 107 3.40 -4.86 -14.56
CA LYS A 107 3.22 -3.69 -15.44
C LYS A 107 2.11 -2.76 -14.93
N GLY A 108 0.93 -3.31 -14.64
CA GLY A 108 -0.26 -2.54 -14.21
C GLY A 108 -0.24 -2.01 -12.78
N LEU A 109 0.91 -2.07 -12.11
CA LEU A 109 1.24 -1.45 -10.82
C LEU A 109 2.59 -0.71 -10.87
N GLU A 110 3.16 -0.53 -12.07
CA GLU A 110 4.42 0.20 -12.34
C GLU A 110 5.59 -0.22 -11.43
N ILE A 111 5.61 -1.50 -11.03
CA ILE A 111 6.59 -2.01 -10.06
C ILE A 111 8.00 -1.93 -10.69
N PRO A 112 8.98 -1.32 -10.01
CA PRO A 112 10.29 -1.04 -10.58
C PRO A 112 10.98 -2.30 -11.14
N ALA A 113 11.76 -2.12 -12.20
CA ALA A 113 12.36 -3.21 -12.97
C ALA A 113 13.14 -4.20 -12.08
N ASN A 114 13.93 -3.70 -11.12
CA ASN A 114 14.73 -4.47 -10.15
C ASN A 114 13.89 -5.37 -9.22
N THR A 115 12.61 -5.08 -8.96
CA THR A 115 11.78 -5.93 -8.11
C THR A 115 11.21 -7.09 -8.91
N GLU A 116 11.68 -8.31 -8.66
CA GLU A 116 11.13 -9.49 -9.31
C GLU A 116 9.71 -9.79 -8.81
N LEU A 117 8.79 -10.06 -9.73
CA LEU A 117 7.47 -10.62 -9.40
C LEU A 117 7.25 -11.91 -10.17
N THR A 118 7.95 -12.96 -9.75
CA THR A 118 7.72 -14.33 -10.25
C THR A 118 7.13 -15.20 -9.15
N PRO A 119 6.54 -16.36 -9.49
CA PRO A 119 6.04 -17.26 -8.46
C PRO A 119 7.11 -17.85 -7.54
N HIS A 120 8.35 -18.01 -8.03
CA HIS A 120 9.49 -18.38 -7.20
C HIS A 120 9.82 -17.25 -6.21
N THR A 121 9.73 -16.00 -6.66
CA THR A 121 9.90 -14.82 -5.81
C THR A 121 8.84 -14.74 -4.71
N LEU A 122 7.56 -15.03 -5.00
CA LEU A 122 6.50 -15.12 -3.98
C LEU A 122 6.81 -16.15 -2.86
N ARG A 123 7.34 -17.30 -3.25
CA ARG A 123 7.77 -18.36 -2.30
C ARG A 123 9.05 -17.97 -1.54
N ARG A 124 9.96 -17.19 -2.13
CA ARG A 124 11.10 -16.59 -1.41
C ARG A 124 10.61 -15.59 -0.36
N SER A 125 9.70 -14.68 -0.72
CA SER A 125 9.09 -13.74 0.24
C SER A 125 8.38 -14.46 1.41
N PHE A 126 7.73 -15.60 1.17
CA PHE A 126 7.20 -16.45 2.27
C PHE A 126 8.32 -16.96 3.18
N ALA A 127 9.42 -17.46 2.62
CA ALA A 127 10.54 -17.99 3.37
C ALA A 127 11.25 -16.92 4.21
N THR A 128 11.60 -15.80 3.58
CA THR A 128 12.20 -14.62 4.20
C THR A 128 11.33 -14.11 5.35
N HIS A 129 10.04 -13.84 5.09
CA HIS A 129 9.14 -13.32 6.12
C HIS A 129 9.00 -14.25 7.32
N HIS A 130 8.97 -15.57 7.12
CA HIS A 130 8.92 -16.50 8.25
C HIS A 130 10.25 -16.62 9.00
N ALA A 131 11.40 -16.53 8.32
CA ALA A 131 12.70 -16.50 8.96
C ALA A 131 12.91 -15.22 9.79
N GLU A 132 12.51 -14.05 9.26
CA GLU A 132 12.52 -12.75 9.97
C GLU A 132 11.64 -12.76 11.22
N ASN A 133 10.48 -13.43 11.17
CA ASN A 133 9.61 -13.67 12.33
C ASN A 133 10.14 -14.76 13.29
N GLY A 134 11.43 -15.13 13.21
CA GLY A 134 12.07 -16.08 14.14
C GLY A 134 11.73 -17.56 13.92
N LEU A 135 11.16 -17.96 12.78
CA LEU A 135 10.87 -19.37 12.53
C LEU A 135 12.18 -20.17 12.32
N PRO A 136 12.48 -21.21 13.11
CA PRO A 136 13.75 -21.91 13.03
C PRO A 136 13.96 -22.58 11.66
N LEU A 137 15.15 -22.39 11.08
CA LEU A 137 15.48 -22.80 9.72
C LEU A 137 15.19 -24.29 9.39
N PRO A 138 15.39 -25.27 10.31
CA PRO A 138 15.00 -26.67 10.06
C PRO A 138 13.48 -26.88 9.90
N LEU A 139 12.66 -26.08 10.58
CA LEU A 139 11.20 -26.12 10.43
C LEU A 139 10.78 -25.49 9.10
N LEU A 140 11.41 -24.37 8.72
CA LEU A 140 11.21 -23.73 7.42
C LEU A 140 11.62 -24.66 6.25
N GLN A 141 12.73 -25.40 6.38
CA GLN A 141 13.17 -26.42 5.43
C GLN A 141 12.08 -27.49 5.22
N LYS A 142 11.47 -27.99 6.31
CA LYS A 142 10.40 -29.00 6.27
C LYS A 142 9.14 -28.46 5.57
N LEU A 143 8.72 -27.23 5.90
CA LEU A 143 7.56 -26.57 5.27
C LEU A 143 7.73 -26.38 3.76
N LEU A 144 8.91 -25.88 3.35
CA LEU A 144 9.24 -25.68 1.95
C LEU A 144 9.49 -27.00 1.19
N GLY A 145 9.83 -28.09 1.89
CA GLY A 145 10.22 -29.36 1.28
C GLY A 145 11.54 -29.23 0.51
N HIS A 146 12.58 -28.76 1.19
CA HIS A 146 13.95 -28.70 0.67
C HIS A 146 14.77 -29.92 1.14
N LYS A 147 15.52 -30.55 0.22
CA LYS A 147 16.35 -31.73 0.53
C LYS A 147 17.51 -31.39 1.48
N SER A 148 18.07 -30.18 1.36
CA SER A 148 19.18 -29.70 2.18
C SER A 148 18.80 -28.43 2.95
N ILE A 149 19.33 -28.29 4.16
CA ILE A 149 19.26 -27.07 4.95
C ILE A 149 19.99 -25.90 4.23
N ARG A 150 21.10 -26.17 3.52
CA ARG A 150 21.84 -25.17 2.73
C ARG A 150 20.97 -24.52 1.65
N THR A 151 20.08 -25.28 1.00
CA THR A 151 19.10 -24.72 0.07
C THR A 151 18.11 -23.77 0.75
N THR A 152 17.79 -24.00 2.02
CA THR A 152 16.90 -23.12 2.80
C THR A 152 17.64 -21.88 3.28
N ALA A 153 18.89 -22.03 3.72
CA ALA A 153 19.78 -20.90 4.03
C ALA A 153 19.97 -19.96 2.82
N LEU A 154 20.27 -20.51 1.63
CA LEU A 154 20.41 -19.71 0.40
C LEU A 154 19.10 -19.01 -0.01
N TYR A 155 17.94 -19.60 0.27
CA TYR A 155 16.64 -18.96 0.00
C TYR A 155 16.36 -17.77 0.94
N TRP A 156 17.01 -17.73 2.11
CA TRP A 156 16.93 -16.66 3.10
C TRP A 156 18.04 -15.61 2.91
N MET A 157 19.31 -16.02 2.83
CA MET A 157 20.49 -15.15 2.80
C MET A 157 20.70 -14.38 1.48
N ASN A 158 20.10 -14.80 0.35
CA ASN A 158 20.31 -14.17 -0.96
C ASN A 158 19.55 -12.82 -1.10
N ILE A 159 19.80 -11.95 -0.13
CA ILE A 159 19.29 -10.59 0.12
C ILE A 159 20.47 -9.67 0.46
N TYR A 160 21.59 -10.22 0.97
CA TYR A 160 22.80 -9.49 1.40
C TYR A 160 24.06 -9.82 0.59
N ALA A 161 23.92 -10.47 -0.57
CA ALA A 161 25.03 -10.63 -1.50
C ALA A 161 25.19 -9.35 -2.33
N GLU A 162 25.71 -8.31 -1.70
CA GLU A 162 26.60 -7.37 -2.40
C GLU A 162 27.96 -8.08 -2.59
N ASP A 163 28.72 -7.64 -3.58
CA ASP A 163 30.04 -8.21 -3.88
C ASP A 163 31.02 -7.89 -2.76
N ASP A 164 31.26 -8.85 -1.87
CA ASP A 164 32.42 -8.81 -0.98
C ASP A 164 33.05 -10.19 -0.79
N ASN A 165 34.38 -10.14 -0.69
CA ASN A 165 35.26 -11.30 -0.71
C ASN A 165 35.35 -11.98 0.66
N ASP A 166 35.61 -13.29 0.66
CA ASP A 166 35.85 -14.15 1.83
C ASP A 166 34.74 -14.31 2.90
N GLY A 167 34.75 -15.47 3.57
CA GLY A 167 34.08 -15.64 4.88
C GLY A 167 32.91 -16.64 5.01
N THR A 168 32.52 -17.39 3.97
CA THR A 168 31.38 -18.35 4.08
C THR A 168 31.63 -19.54 5.02
N GLY A 169 32.83 -19.69 5.59
CA GLY A 169 33.17 -20.76 6.54
C GLY A 169 32.76 -20.48 8.00
N SER A 170 32.64 -19.21 8.41
CA SER A 170 32.59 -18.85 9.84
C SER A 170 31.24 -19.15 10.52
N ILE A 171 30.14 -19.19 9.76
CA ILE A 171 28.77 -19.35 10.30
C ILE A 171 28.50 -20.78 10.84
N LEU A 172 29.39 -21.75 10.58
CA LEU A 172 29.33 -23.10 11.16
C LEU A 172 30.23 -23.31 12.40
N ALA A 173 30.87 -22.26 12.93
CA ALA A 173 31.84 -22.34 14.03
C ALA A 173 31.24 -22.60 15.44
N GLY A 174 30.09 -23.27 15.53
CA GLY A 174 29.49 -23.74 16.78
C GLY A 174 30.18 -24.99 17.37
N LYS A 175 31.51 -25.09 17.29
CA LYS A 175 32.29 -26.29 17.67
C LYS A 175 33.29 -26.09 18.81
N GLN A 176 33.54 -24.86 19.25
CA GLN A 176 34.68 -24.53 20.12
C GLN A 176 34.42 -24.67 21.64
N TRP A 177 33.30 -25.30 22.03
CA TRP A 177 32.90 -25.50 23.45
C TRP A 177 32.75 -26.98 23.85
N LEU A 178 33.21 -27.90 22.99
CA LEU A 178 33.13 -29.36 23.21
C LEU A 178 34.51 -30.04 23.40
N GLU A 179 35.59 -29.26 23.36
CA GLU A 179 36.99 -29.76 23.38
C GLU A 179 37.82 -29.08 24.48
N LYS A 180 37.36 -29.15 25.73
CA LYS A 180 38.20 -28.89 26.92
C LYS A 180 38.01 -29.97 27.98
N SER A 181 38.82 -31.01 27.90
CA SER A 181 39.11 -31.90 29.03
C SER A 181 40.04 -31.17 30.03
N LYS A 182 39.74 -31.27 31.34
CA LYS A 182 40.60 -30.80 32.42
C LYS A 182 41.96 -31.54 32.39
N PRO A 183 43.10 -30.86 32.59
CA PRO A 183 44.29 -31.53 33.10
C PRO A 183 44.11 -31.83 34.60
N SER A 184 44.19 -33.10 34.98
CA SER A 184 44.34 -33.53 36.37
C SER A 184 45.83 -33.57 36.72
N GLN A 185 46.23 -32.91 37.82
CA GLN A 185 47.55 -33.16 38.42
C GLN A 185 47.50 -34.44 39.26
N PRO A 186 48.59 -35.24 39.29
CA PRO A 186 48.72 -36.33 40.24
C PRO A 186 49.10 -35.78 41.64
N GLU A 187 48.47 -36.34 42.68
CA GLU A 187 48.97 -36.18 44.05
C GLU A 187 50.18 -37.10 44.28
N PRO A 188 51.12 -36.74 45.17
CA PRO A 188 52.27 -37.59 45.50
C PRO A 188 51.84 -38.79 46.36
N GLU A 189 51.86 -39.98 45.76
CA GLU A 189 51.76 -41.25 46.48
C GLU A 189 53.08 -41.57 47.21
N GLU A 190 53.25 -41.08 48.45
CA GLU A 190 53.86 -41.84 49.57
C GLU A 190 53.95 -40.99 50.87
N PRO A 191 53.55 -41.53 52.05
CA PRO A 191 53.72 -40.84 53.32
C PRO A 191 55.16 -40.91 53.83
N ILE A 192 55.70 -39.79 54.30
CA ILE A 192 57.01 -39.70 54.95
C ILE A 192 57.04 -40.59 56.20
N LYS A 193 57.78 -41.71 56.14
CA LYS A 193 58.01 -42.58 57.30
C LYS A 193 59.06 -41.97 58.21
N VAL A 194 58.61 -41.28 59.26
CA VAL A 194 59.47 -40.87 60.38
C VAL A 194 59.73 -42.10 61.25
N ASN A 195 60.99 -42.54 61.33
CA ASN A 195 61.39 -43.67 62.16
C ASN A 195 61.66 -43.17 63.59
N LEU A 196 60.87 -43.62 64.58
CA LEU A 196 60.92 -43.12 65.97
C LEU A 196 61.74 -44.02 66.93
N ASP A 197 62.33 -45.11 66.46
CA ASP A 197 62.96 -46.13 67.33
C ASP A 197 64.48 -45.95 67.53
N GLN A 198 64.99 -44.71 67.51
CA GLN A 198 66.39 -44.43 67.89
C GLN A 198 66.47 -43.30 68.93
N PRO A 199 67.05 -43.56 70.13
CA PRO A 199 67.28 -42.51 71.11
C PRO A 199 68.33 -41.51 70.59
N PRO A 200 68.21 -40.21 70.93
CA PRO A 200 69.08 -39.18 70.37
C PRO A 200 70.53 -39.38 70.82
N ILE A 201 71.43 -39.50 69.85
CA ILE A 201 72.87 -39.54 70.10
C ILE A 201 73.32 -38.16 70.60
N LEU A 202 73.90 -38.12 71.81
CA LEU A 202 74.53 -36.93 72.37
C LEU A 202 75.70 -36.49 71.50
N PHE A 203 75.49 -35.45 70.70
CA PHE A 203 76.55 -34.82 69.91
C PHE A 203 77.45 -34.01 70.84
N THR A 204 78.56 -34.60 71.29
CA THR A 204 79.69 -33.86 71.87
C THR A 204 80.55 -33.30 70.72
N PRO A 205 80.59 -31.98 70.49
CA PRO A 205 81.33 -31.43 69.36
C PRO A 205 82.83 -31.35 69.66
N SER A 206 83.57 -32.41 69.33
CA SER A 206 85.01 -32.27 69.08
C SER A 206 85.17 -31.54 67.74
N LEU A 207 85.21 -30.21 67.78
CA LEU A 207 85.43 -29.36 66.61
C LEU A 207 86.71 -29.79 65.88
N PRO A 208 86.63 -30.25 64.62
CA PRO A 208 87.81 -30.39 63.78
C PRO A 208 88.38 -28.99 63.52
N THR A 209 89.71 -28.87 63.51
CA THR A 209 90.35 -27.62 63.09
C THR A 209 89.92 -27.26 61.67
N PHE A 210 89.42 -26.04 61.51
CA PHE A 210 88.83 -25.54 60.27
C PHE A 210 89.89 -25.60 59.14
N ARG A 211 89.80 -26.59 58.26
CA ARG A 211 90.55 -26.57 57.00
C ARG A 211 89.89 -25.53 56.10
N PRO A 212 90.64 -24.61 55.47
CA PRO A 212 90.06 -23.68 54.51
C PRO A 212 89.36 -24.47 53.40
N ALA A 213 88.19 -24.00 52.97
CA ALA A 213 87.41 -24.69 51.94
C ALA A 213 88.27 -24.88 50.67
N PRO A 214 88.25 -26.07 50.02
CA PRO A 214 88.99 -26.27 48.79
C PRO A 214 88.60 -25.23 47.75
N ALA A 215 89.58 -24.73 46.98
CA ALA A 215 89.37 -23.62 46.04
C ALA A 215 88.25 -23.88 45.01
N GLU A 216 87.95 -25.14 44.70
CA GLU A 216 86.84 -25.58 43.84
C GLU A 216 85.45 -25.26 44.43
N HIS A 217 85.28 -25.30 45.76
CA HIS A 217 84.01 -24.92 46.38
C HIS A 217 83.81 -23.40 46.33
N LEU A 218 84.87 -22.62 46.53
CA LEU A 218 84.83 -21.16 46.41
C LEU A 218 84.55 -20.71 44.97
N SER A 219 85.16 -21.35 43.97
CA SER A 219 84.87 -21.04 42.56
C SER A 219 83.42 -21.39 42.18
N LYS A 220 82.87 -22.49 42.69
CA LYS A 220 81.47 -22.88 42.46
C LYS A 220 80.47 -21.99 43.19
N ILE A 221 80.79 -21.49 44.38
CA ILE A 221 80.01 -20.46 45.08
C ILE A 221 79.96 -19.18 44.24
N ASN A 222 81.11 -18.66 43.80
CA ASN A 222 81.18 -17.47 42.95
C ASN A 222 80.44 -17.63 41.61
N GLN A 223 80.41 -18.83 41.04
CA GLN A 223 79.59 -19.14 39.85
C GLN A 223 78.09 -19.08 40.14
N LEU A 224 77.64 -19.66 41.27
CA LEU A 224 76.24 -19.63 41.69
C LEU A 224 75.78 -18.21 42.06
N GLU A 225 76.63 -17.40 42.69
CA GLU A 225 76.35 -15.99 42.98
C GLU A 225 76.19 -15.15 41.70
N ASN A 226 77.05 -15.37 40.69
CA ASN A 226 76.90 -14.75 39.38
C ASN A 226 75.60 -15.18 38.67
N GLN A 227 75.24 -16.47 38.73
CA GLN A 227 73.96 -16.96 38.21
C GLN A 227 72.75 -16.35 38.95
N LEU A 228 72.83 -16.23 40.28
CA LEU A 228 71.79 -15.61 41.10
C LEU A 228 71.60 -14.13 40.72
N SER A 229 72.69 -13.39 40.54
CA SER A 229 72.68 -12.00 40.08
C SER A 229 72.06 -11.84 38.68
N GLN A 230 72.39 -12.73 37.74
CA GLN A 230 71.76 -12.77 36.41
C GLN A 230 70.26 -13.11 36.46
N ILE A 231 69.84 -14.01 37.35
CA ILE A 231 68.43 -14.34 37.56
C ILE A 231 67.69 -13.15 38.18
N GLN A 232 68.29 -12.46 39.15
CA GLN A 232 67.71 -11.27 39.81
C GLN A 232 67.54 -10.11 38.83
N SER A 233 68.55 -9.80 38.00
CA SER A 233 68.43 -8.73 36.99
C SER A 233 67.36 -9.04 35.95
N LYS A 234 67.30 -10.30 35.46
CA LYS A 234 66.25 -10.75 34.53
C LYS A 234 64.85 -10.71 35.15
N ASN A 235 64.70 -11.07 36.43
CA ASN A 235 63.44 -10.99 37.16
C ASN A 235 62.98 -9.53 37.35
N ASN A 236 63.92 -8.59 37.55
CA ASN A 236 63.61 -7.16 37.60
C ASN A 236 63.15 -6.62 36.23
N SER A 237 63.78 -7.02 35.11
CA SER A 237 63.33 -6.67 33.75
C SER A 237 61.90 -7.17 33.48
N LEU A 238 61.62 -8.44 33.79
CA LEU A 238 60.30 -9.03 33.63
C LEU A 238 59.23 -8.36 34.50
N LYS A 239 59.59 -7.85 35.69
CA LYS A 239 58.68 -7.04 36.52
C LYS A 239 58.35 -5.69 35.89
N SER A 240 59.31 -5.01 35.27
CA SER A 240 59.04 -3.76 34.54
C SER A 240 58.19 -3.99 33.29
N GLU A 241 58.47 -5.05 32.51
CA GLU A 241 57.64 -5.43 31.35
C GLU A 241 56.20 -5.76 31.78
N LEU A 242 56.03 -6.53 32.88
CA LEU A 242 54.72 -6.86 33.43
C LEU A 242 53.98 -5.63 33.97
N ALA A 243 54.68 -4.61 34.46
CA ALA A 243 54.07 -3.34 34.87
C ALA A 243 53.54 -2.57 33.64
N GLN A 244 54.34 -2.46 32.58
CA GLN A 244 53.93 -1.81 31.33
C GLN A 244 52.75 -2.53 30.65
N GLU A 245 52.74 -3.86 30.62
CA GLU A 245 51.59 -4.62 30.07
C GLU A 245 50.32 -4.50 30.92
N LYS A 246 50.44 -4.29 32.25
CA LYS A 246 49.28 -3.98 33.09
C LYS A 246 48.71 -2.60 32.79
N GLU A 247 49.56 -1.60 32.60
CA GLU A 247 49.18 -0.22 32.25
C GLU A 247 48.44 -0.17 30.90
N LYS A 248 49.00 -0.80 29.85
CA LYS A 248 48.32 -0.95 28.55
C LYS A 248 46.96 -1.66 28.67
N ASN A 249 46.85 -2.66 29.55
CA ASN A 249 45.61 -3.41 29.74
C ASN A 249 44.56 -2.56 30.49
N THR A 250 44.96 -1.68 31.40
CA THR A 250 44.04 -0.69 31.99
C THR A 250 43.55 0.33 30.97
N ASP A 251 44.42 0.82 30.09
CA ASP A 251 44.03 1.74 29.01
C ASP A 251 43.02 1.09 28.05
N LEU A 252 43.31 -0.14 27.59
CA LEU A 252 42.41 -0.92 26.73
C LEU A 252 41.05 -1.21 27.38
N GLN A 253 41.00 -1.42 28.70
CA GLN A 253 39.74 -1.57 29.44
C GLN A 253 38.94 -0.27 29.49
N GLN A 254 39.62 0.87 29.61
CA GLN A 254 38.98 2.19 29.56
C GLN A 254 38.44 2.51 28.16
N ASP A 255 39.19 2.22 27.10
CA ASP A 255 38.73 2.35 25.71
C ASP A 255 37.53 1.45 25.40
N LEU A 256 37.53 0.19 25.87
CA LEU A 256 36.39 -0.71 25.74
C LEU A 256 35.14 -0.18 26.47
N SER A 257 35.31 0.46 27.62
CA SER A 257 34.22 1.13 28.35
C SER A 257 33.64 2.29 27.53
N ASN A 258 34.50 3.16 27.00
CA ASN A 258 34.11 4.30 26.16
C ASN A 258 33.36 3.86 24.90
N LEU A 259 33.89 2.86 24.18
CA LEU A 259 33.25 2.25 23.00
C LEU A 259 31.88 1.61 23.34
N SER A 260 31.75 1.00 24.52
CA SER A 260 30.48 0.43 24.98
C SER A 260 29.44 1.53 25.25
N GLN A 261 29.84 2.65 25.86
CA GLN A 261 28.96 3.80 26.11
C GLN A 261 28.52 4.47 24.79
N GLN A 262 29.47 4.74 23.88
CA GLN A 262 29.17 5.31 22.57
C GLN A 262 28.18 4.43 21.79
N LYS A 263 28.43 3.11 21.74
CA LYS A 263 27.52 2.16 21.10
C LYS A 263 26.14 2.12 21.75
N ALA A 264 26.05 2.28 23.07
CA ALA A 264 24.75 2.38 23.74
C ALA A 264 23.99 3.65 23.29
N GLN A 265 24.68 4.79 23.24
CA GLN A 265 24.12 6.06 22.78
C GLN A 265 23.63 5.99 21.31
N GLU A 266 24.46 5.47 20.40
CA GLU A 266 24.08 5.24 18.99
C GLU A 266 22.84 4.34 18.87
N THR A 267 22.70 3.31 19.72
CA THR A 267 21.49 2.48 19.71
C THR A 267 20.25 3.18 20.26
N THR A 268 20.39 4.18 21.14
CA THR A 268 19.26 5.02 21.59
C THR A 268 18.85 6.03 20.51
N GLU A 269 19.80 6.72 19.89
CA GLU A 269 19.53 7.63 18.77
C GLU A 269 18.88 6.90 17.59
N LYS A 270 19.38 5.71 17.24
CA LYS A 270 18.76 4.87 16.19
C LYS A 270 17.33 4.43 16.52
N LYS A 271 17.00 4.20 17.79
CA LYS A 271 15.61 3.90 18.21
C LYS A 271 14.72 5.13 18.08
N GLN A 272 15.20 6.30 18.49
CA GLN A 272 14.47 7.55 18.37
C GLN A 272 14.19 7.91 16.91
N LEU A 273 15.23 7.88 16.05
CA LEU A 273 15.08 8.08 14.60
C LEU A 273 14.12 7.07 13.96
N HIS A 274 14.09 5.81 14.45
CA HIS A 274 13.12 4.84 13.96
C HIS A 274 11.68 5.18 14.38
N GLN A 275 11.48 5.69 15.60
CA GLN A 275 10.19 6.14 16.09
C GLN A 275 9.68 7.36 15.30
N GLU A 276 10.54 8.36 15.06
CA GLU A 276 10.26 9.52 14.20
C GLU A 276 9.93 9.10 12.75
N LEU A 277 10.66 8.12 12.20
CA LEU A 277 10.35 7.54 10.89
C LEU A 277 9.00 6.81 10.86
N THR A 278 8.58 6.18 11.97
CA THR A 278 7.25 5.54 12.05
C THR A 278 6.12 6.56 12.13
N THR A 279 6.24 7.60 12.95
CA THR A 279 5.22 8.66 13.04
C THR A 279 5.11 9.44 11.73
N ALA A 280 6.23 9.74 11.07
CA ALA A 280 6.24 10.38 9.75
C ALA A 280 5.56 9.52 8.67
N LYS A 281 5.65 8.18 8.74
CA LYS A 281 4.93 7.29 7.81
C LYS A 281 3.43 7.25 8.09
N GLU A 282 3.03 7.36 9.35
CA GLU A 282 1.62 7.42 9.73
C GLU A 282 0.98 8.75 9.28
N THR A 283 1.67 9.88 9.45
CA THR A 283 1.17 11.19 8.95
C THR A 283 1.10 11.24 7.43
N ILE A 284 2.10 10.70 6.70
CA ILE A 284 2.03 10.56 5.23
C ILE A 284 0.82 9.71 4.84
N SER A 285 0.58 8.58 5.49
CA SER A 285 -0.56 7.71 5.17
C SER A 285 -1.92 8.40 5.44
N GLN A 286 -2.02 9.23 6.48
CA GLN A 286 -3.20 10.07 6.72
C GLN A 286 -3.40 11.13 5.63
N LEU A 287 -2.32 11.81 5.21
CA LEU A 287 -2.36 12.79 4.13
C LEU A 287 -2.78 12.16 2.79
N GLU A 288 -2.31 10.94 2.48
CA GLU A 288 -2.75 10.18 1.31
C GLU A 288 -4.26 9.88 1.34
N GLN A 289 -4.82 9.47 2.49
CA GLN A 289 -6.27 9.23 2.62
C GLN A 289 -7.08 10.52 2.47
N ASN A 290 -6.60 11.62 3.04
CA ASN A 290 -7.23 12.93 2.90
C ASN A 290 -7.21 13.40 1.43
N LEU A 291 -6.10 13.19 0.72
CA LEU A 291 -5.97 13.55 -0.70
C LEU A 291 -6.87 12.70 -1.61
N ILE A 292 -7.03 11.40 -1.34
CA ILE A 292 -8.01 10.56 -2.05
C ILE A 292 -9.43 11.07 -1.79
N THR A 293 -9.74 11.49 -0.56
CA THR A 293 -11.06 12.00 -0.19
C THR A 293 -11.37 13.33 -0.89
N THR A 294 -10.42 14.27 -0.95
CA THR A 294 -10.62 15.54 -1.66
C THR A 294 -10.70 15.35 -3.18
N GLN A 295 -9.96 14.39 -3.76
CA GLN A 295 -10.11 14.02 -5.18
C GLN A 295 -11.50 13.48 -5.50
N ASN A 296 -12.06 12.62 -4.64
CA ASN A 296 -13.43 12.10 -4.82
C ASN A 296 -14.48 13.21 -4.72
N ASN A 297 -14.33 14.13 -3.75
CA ASN A 297 -15.23 15.28 -3.60
C ASN A 297 -15.17 16.19 -4.84
N LEU A 298 -13.97 16.52 -5.33
CA LEU A 298 -13.78 17.32 -6.55
C LEU A 298 -14.38 16.65 -7.80
N ALA A 299 -14.29 15.32 -7.91
CA ALA A 299 -14.92 14.57 -8.99
C ALA A 299 -16.46 14.66 -8.92
N HIS A 300 -17.03 14.59 -7.71
CA HIS A 300 -18.47 14.75 -7.50
C HIS A 300 -18.94 16.17 -7.81
N GLU A 301 -18.22 17.20 -7.35
CA GLU A 301 -18.53 18.61 -7.68
C GLU A 301 -18.45 18.88 -9.18
N LYS A 302 -17.50 18.28 -9.91
CA LYS A 302 -17.45 18.37 -11.39
C LYS A 302 -18.68 17.76 -12.04
N GLN A 303 -19.16 16.61 -11.55
CA GLN A 303 -20.38 15.97 -12.05
C GLN A 303 -21.63 16.82 -11.77
N ILE A 304 -21.72 17.43 -10.59
CA ILE A 304 -22.81 18.38 -10.25
C ILE A 304 -22.76 19.60 -11.18
N ASN A 305 -21.59 20.21 -11.37
CA ASN A 305 -21.43 21.36 -12.25
C ASN A 305 -21.76 21.05 -13.72
N GLN A 306 -21.43 19.86 -14.22
CA GLN A 306 -21.84 19.43 -15.56
C GLN A 306 -23.38 19.33 -15.66
N SER A 307 -24.04 18.69 -14.69
CA SER A 307 -25.51 18.61 -14.65
C SER A 307 -26.16 20.01 -14.58
N LEU A 308 -25.59 20.91 -13.78
CA LEU A 308 -26.05 22.31 -13.72
C LEU A 308 -25.88 23.03 -15.07
N GLN A 309 -24.76 22.83 -15.78
CA GLN A 309 -24.58 23.38 -17.13
C GLN A 309 -25.63 22.84 -18.11
N GLU A 310 -25.91 21.52 -18.09
CA GLU A 310 -26.96 20.90 -18.92
C GLU A 310 -28.36 21.45 -18.58
N THR A 311 -28.69 21.66 -17.30
CA THR A 311 -29.97 22.30 -16.93
C THR A 311 -30.05 23.76 -17.39
N ASN A 312 -28.97 24.53 -17.30
CA ASN A 312 -28.91 25.92 -17.73
C ASN A 312 -29.02 26.07 -19.26
N THR A 313 -28.42 25.17 -20.06
CA THR A 313 -28.61 25.19 -21.52
C THR A 313 -30.06 24.89 -21.90
N ASN A 314 -30.68 23.89 -21.26
CA ASN A 314 -32.10 23.55 -21.48
C ASN A 314 -33.04 24.71 -21.09
N LEU A 315 -32.79 25.39 -19.96
CA LEU A 315 -33.56 26.57 -19.55
C LEU A 315 -33.39 27.75 -20.53
N THR A 316 -32.16 27.96 -21.03
CA THR A 316 -31.87 29.02 -22.02
C THR A 316 -32.63 28.76 -23.33
N GLN A 317 -32.61 27.53 -23.84
CA GLN A 317 -33.39 27.14 -25.03
C GLN A 317 -34.90 27.33 -24.81
N LYS A 318 -35.42 26.93 -23.64
CA LYS A 318 -36.84 27.12 -23.31
C LYS A 318 -37.24 28.60 -23.25
N ASN A 319 -36.37 29.47 -22.73
CA ASN A 319 -36.60 30.91 -22.71
C ASN A 319 -36.60 31.50 -24.13
N GLN A 320 -35.66 31.10 -25.00
CA GLN A 320 -35.66 31.52 -26.41
C GLN A 320 -36.95 31.11 -27.16
N ILE A 321 -37.46 29.89 -26.92
CA ILE A 321 -38.75 29.44 -27.47
C ILE A 321 -39.92 30.29 -26.93
N ASN A 322 -39.91 30.62 -25.64
CA ASN A 322 -40.93 31.49 -25.04
C ASN A 322 -40.90 32.92 -25.61
N GLU A 323 -39.72 33.48 -25.86
CA GLU A 323 -39.54 34.80 -26.50
C GLU A 323 -40.03 34.79 -27.96
N GLN A 324 -39.75 33.73 -28.72
CA GLN A 324 -40.30 33.54 -30.07
C GLN A 324 -41.84 33.43 -30.04
N ASN A 325 -42.40 32.68 -29.10
CA ASN A 325 -43.85 32.59 -28.93
C ASN A 325 -44.48 33.94 -28.55
N LEU A 326 -43.82 34.72 -27.69
CA LEU A 326 -44.30 36.04 -27.28
C LEU A 326 -44.30 37.04 -28.46
N THR A 327 -43.23 37.07 -29.25
CA THR A 327 -43.15 37.93 -30.44
C THR A 327 -44.15 37.51 -31.52
N ASN A 328 -44.37 36.22 -31.74
CA ASN A 328 -45.44 35.71 -32.61
C ASN A 328 -46.84 36.16 -32.14
N LEU A 329 -47.12 36.09 -30.84
CA LEU A 329 -48.39 36.52 -30.25
C LEU A 329 -48.58 38.05 -30.37
N GLN A 330 -47.53 38.83 -30.13
CA GLN A 330 -47.55 40.29 -30.35
C GLN A 330 -47.84 40.64 -31.81
N ASN A 331 -47.20 39.95 -32.77
CA ASN A 331 -47.45 40.15 -34.20
C ASN A 331 -48.90 39.81 -34.58
N ALA A 332 -49.42 38.67 -34.10
CA ALA A 332 -50.82 38.29 -34.33
C ALA A 332 -51.81 39.31 -33.74
N TYR A 333 -51.53 39.84 -32.54
CA TYR A 333 -52.33 40.89 -31.91
C TYR A 333 -52.32 42.19 -32.72
N GLN A 334 -51.16 42.62 -33.21
CA GLN A 334 -51.05 43.81 -34.07
C GLN A 334 -51.80 43.67 -35.39
N ILE A 335 -51.80 42.47 -35.99
CA ILE A 335 -52.61 42.16 -37.19
C ILE A 335 -54.10 42.26 -36.85
N ALA A 336 -54.55 41.63 -35.76
CA ALA A 336 -55.95 41.69 -35.32
C ALA A 336 -56.42 43.13 -35.03
N LEU A 337 -55.55 43.97 -34.47
CA LEU A 337 -55.85 45.38 -34.19
C LEU A 337 -56.02 46.19 -35.48
N LYS A 338 -55.14 46.01 -36.48
CA LYS A 338 -55.30 46.60 -37.82
C LYS A 338 -56.58 46.14 -38.54
N VAL A 339 -56.93 44.86 -38.44
CA VAL A 339 -58.18 44.31 -38.99
C VAL A 339 -59.40 44.96 -38.32
N LYS A 340 -59.39 45.10 -36.99
CA LYS A 340 -60.45 45.80 -36.23
C LYS A 340 -60.62 47.26 -36.69
N GLU A 341 -59.52 48.00 -36.88
CA GLU A 341 -59.57 49.37 -37.39
C GLU A 341 -60.16 49.46 -38.80
N LEU A 342 -59.82 48.52 -39.69
CA LEU A 342 -60.33 48.47 -41.06
C LEU A 342 -61.84 48.19 -41.07
N ILE A 343 -62.29 47.22 -40.28
CA ILE A 343 -63.73 46.91 -40.10
C ILE A 343 -64.46 48.14 -39.54
N GLN A 344 -63.89 48.84 -38.54
CA GLN A 344 -64.51 50.05 -37.98
C GLN A 344 -64.63 51.17 -39.03
N LYS A 345 -63.63 51.36 -39.89
CA LYS A 345 -63.70 52.32 -41.01
C LYS A 345 -64.79 51.96 -42.02
N GLN A 346 -64.89 50.68 -42.39
CA GLN A 346 -65.96 50.20 -43.28
C GLN A 346 -67.35 50.39 -42.66
N LEU A 347 -67.52 50.06 -41.38
CA LEU A 347 -68.77 50.23 -40.64
C LEU A 347 -69.18 51.72 -40.59
N ASN A 348 -68.23 52.61 -40.26
CA ASN A 348 -68.47 54.06 -40.25
C ASN A 348 -68.87 54.58 -41.63
N HIS A 349 -68.24 54.11 -42.71
CA HIS A 349 -68.62 54.48 -44.07
C HIS A 349 -70.04 54.02 -44.42
N LEU A 350 -70.40 52.76 -44.13
CA LEU A 350 -71.76 52.24 -44.33
C LEU A 350 -72.79 53.06 -43.54
N PHE A 351 -72.50 53.43 -42.29
CA PHE A 351 -73.37 54.34 -41.52
C PHE A 351 -73.54 55.71 -42.19
N THR A 352 -72.50 56.28 -42.80
CA THR A 352 -72.63 57.55 -43.54
C THR A 352 -73.47 57.42 -44.81
N GLU A 353 -73.35 56.33 -45.56
CA GLU A 353 -74.17 56.10 -46.76
C GLU A 353 -75.63 55.82 -46.41
N ILE A 354 -75.91 55.02 -45.38
CA ILE A 354 -77.27 54.80 -44.84
C ILE A 354 -77.89 56.14 -44.42
N LYS A 355 -77.12 57.02 -43.75
CA LYS A 355 -77.61 58.34 -43.32
C LYS A 355 -77.92 59.26 -44.52
N LYS A 356 -77.10 59.26 -45.58
CA LYS A 356 -77.38 60.00 -46.82
C LYS A 356 -78.63 59.47 -47.52
N ALA A 357 -78.76 58.14 -47.66
CA ALA A 357 -79.92 57.51 -48.29
C ALA A 357 -81.21 57.83 -47.53
N ALA A 358 -81.18 57.81 -46.18
CA ALA A 358 -82.31 58.22 -45.36
C ALA A 358 -82.70 59.70 -45.55
N GLN A 359 -81.71 60.61 -45.66
CA GLN A 359 -81.96 62.02 -45.97
C GLN A 359 -82.56 62.22 -47.37
N GLN A 360 -82.05 61.52 -48.39
CA GLN A 360 -82.59 61.55 -49.75
C GLN A 360 -84.04 61.02 -49.79
N LEU A 361 -84.32 59.93 -49.06
CA LEU A 361 -85.67 59.39 -48.93
C LEU A 361 -86.63 60.40 -48.29
N GLN A 362 -86.22 61.07 -47.21
CA GLN A 362 -87.01 62.13 -46.58
C GLN A 362 -87.25 63.33 -47.51
N GLN A 363 -86.24 63.75 -48.28
CA GLN A 363 -86.39 64.81 -49.28
C GLN A 363 -87.36 64.41 -50.39
N TRP A 364 -87.23 63.19 -50.92
CA TRP A 364 -88.14 62.65 -51.94
C TRP A 364 -89.58 62.56 -51.44
N GLN A 365 -89.80 62.04 -50.22
CA GLN A 365 -91.11 62.00 -49.57
C GLN A 365 -91.72 63.40 -49.46
N LYS A 366 -90.92 64.39 -49.02
CA LYS A 366 -91.35 65.79 -48.92
C LYS A 366 -91.72 66.41 -50.26
N ILE A 367 -90.93 66.17 -51.32
CA ILE A 367 -91.23 66.66 -52.68
C ILE A 367 -92.52 66.01 -53.21
N ASN A 368 -92.66 64.69 -53.08
CA ASN A 368 -93.82 63.95 -53.58
C ASN A 368 -95.11 64.39 -52.86
N TYR A 369 -95.04 64.64 -51.55
CA TYR A 369 -96.14 65.23 -50.77
C TYR A 369 -96.57 66.62 -51.28
N TYR A 370 -95.62 67.52 -51.57
CA TYR A 370 -95.97 68.83 -52.17
C TYR A 370 -96.50 68.72 -53.60
N GLN A 371 -96.00 67.78 -54.41
CA GLN A 371 -96.53 67.55 -55.75
C GLN A 371 -97.98 67.04 -55.72
N GLN A 372 -98.35 66.22 -54.73
CA GLN A 372 -99.73 65.80 -54.52
C GLN A 372 -100.64 66.99 -54.13
N LEU A 373 -100.17 67.89 -53.26
CA LEU A 373 -100.88 69.14 -52.91
C LEU A 373 -101.03 70.09 -54.11
N GLU A 374 -100.00 70.21 -54.97
CA GLU A 374 -100.09 70.97 -56.23
C GLU A 374 -101.09 70.36 -57.22
N GLN A 375 -101.20 69.03 -57.29
CA GLN A 375 -102.19 68.37 -58.13
C GLN A 375 -103.62 68.58 -57.60
N GLN A 376 -103.82 68.52 -56.29
CA GLN A 376 -105.12 68.85 -55.66
C GLN A 376 -105.52 70.30 -55.94
N THR A 377 -104.63 71.27 -55.71
CA THR A 377 -104.93 72.69 -55.98
C THR A 377 -105.09 73.01 -57.47
N LYS A 378 -104.41 72.31 -58.38
CA LYS A 378 -104.67 72.41 -59.84
C LYS A 378 -106.00 71.78 -60.28
N MET A 379 -106.50 70.78 -59.54
CA MET A 379 -107.85 70.23 -59.75
C MET A 379 -108.94 71.18 -59.24
N GLU A 380 -108.66 71.97 -58.19
CA GLU A 380 -109.57 73.00 -57.66
C GLU A 380 -109.55 74.31 -58.49
N ALA A 381 -108.43 74.65 -59.14
CA ALA A 381 -108.25 75.91 -59.87
C ALA A 381 -108.96 75.99 -61.24
N LYS A 382 -110.07 75.26 -61.44
CA LYS A 382 -110.92 75.39 -62.63
C LYS A 382 -112.40 75.40 -62.22
N ILE A 383 -113.05 76.55 -62.47
CA ILE A 383 -114.51 76.82 -62.43
C ILE A 383 -115.07 77.44 -61.12
N ILE A 384 -115.18 78.79 -61.15
CA ILE A 384 -116.27 79.66 -60.59
C ILE A 384 -116.25 80.14 -59.11
N HIS A 385 -116.12 81.47 -58.94
CA HIS A 385 -116.61 82.33 -57.83
C HIS A 385 -118.02 82.91 -58.16
N PRO A 386 -118.75 83.66 -57.28
CA PRO A 386 -118.59 84.04 -55.85
C PRO A 386 -119.83 83.51 -55.05
N PRO A 387 -120.64 84.23 -54.22
CA PRO A 387 -120.50 85.38 -53.27
C PRO A 387 -121.09 85.03 -51.85
N PRO A 388 -121.60 85.95 -50.98
CA PRO A 388 -121.19 87.31 -50.59
C PRO A 388 -120.93 87.51 -49.06
N TRP A 389 -120.21 88.60 -48.76
CA TRP A 389 -120.08 89.37 -47.50
C TRP A 389 -121.10 89.21 -46.35
N LYS A 390 -120.59 89.25 -45.11
CA LYS A 390 -121.11 90.15 -44.05
C LYS A 390 -120.03 90.57 -43.04
N LYS A 391 -119.94 91.88 -42.82
CA LYS A 391 -119.15 92.62 -41.82
C LYS A 391 -119.97 92.84 -40.53
N PRO A 392 -119.38 93.27 -39.39
CA PRO A 392 -118.88 94.66 -39.22
C PRO A 392 -117.39 94.87 -39.51
#